data_AF-A0A517TGT8-F1
#
_entry.id   AF-A0A517TGT8-F1
#
_cell.length_a   1.000
_cell.length_b   1.000
_cell.length_c   1.000
_cell.angle_alpha   90.00
_cell.angle_beta   90.00
_cell.angle_gamma   90.00
#
_symmetry.space_group_name_H-M   'P 1'
#
loop_
_entity.id
_entity.type
_entity.pdbx_description
1 polymer ?
#
loop_
_entity_poly.entity_id
_entity_poly.type
_entity_poly.pdbx_seq_one_letter_code
_entity_poly.pdbx_strand_id
1 'polypeptide(L)' 'MVTLNLEDESLATQAAAAGYASIEQYVQSLIEQDAERLAIQAGLDAAGGGRTRPFEEFDREFRAKHGLTPRD' A
#
# COMPACT_ATOMS: atom_id res chain seq x y z
N MET A 1 -14.41 -15.37 12.44
CA MET A 1 -15.28 -15.26 11.25
C MET A 1 -15.93 -13.89 11.34
N VAL A 2 -15.49 -12.94 10.52
CA VAL A 2 -16.06 -11.59 10.49
C VAL A 2 -17.29 -11.63 9.60
N THR A 3 -18.48 -11.36 10.15
CA THR A 3 -19.72 -11.28 9.38
C THR A 3 -19.95 -9.82 9.00
N LEU A 4 -19.73 -9.49 7.73
CA LEU A 4 -20.03 -8.17 7.18
C LEU A 4 -21.52 -8.12 6.81
N ASN A 5 -22.34 -7.44 7.61
CA ASN A 5 -23.71 -7.08 7.23
C ASN A 5 -23.64 -5.88 6.28
N LEU A 6 -23.35 -6.15 5.02
CA LEU A 6 -23.43 -5.21 3.93
C LEU A 6 -24.58 -5.68 3.05
N GLU A 7 -25.51 -4.80 2.71
CA GLU A 7 -26.66 -5.13 1.88
C GLU A 7 -26.18 -5.77 0.56
N ASP A 8 -26.36 -7.09 0.44
CA ASP A 8 -25.65 -7.98 -0.51
C ASP A 8 -25.85 -7.57 -1.98
N GLU A 9 -27.04 -7.07 -2.32
CA GLU A 9 -27.36 -6.56 -3.68
C GLU A 9 -26.54 -5.31 -4.05
N SER A 10 -26.24 -4.44 -3.07
CA SER A 10 -25.46 -3.23 -3.30
C SER A 10 -23.99 -3.58 -3.58
N LEU A 11 -23.45 -4.62 -2.92
CA LEU A 11 -22.08 -5.07 -3.09
C LEU A 11 -21.87 -5.80 -4.41
N ALA A 12 -22.81 -6.66 -4.81
CA ALA A 12 -22.78 -7.32 -6.11
C ALA A 12 -22.72 -6.29 -7.25
N THR A 13 -23.55 -5.25 -7.15
CA THR A 13 -23.60 -4.15 -8.12
C THR A 13 -22.28 -3.37 -8.16
N GLN A 14 -21.72 -3.06 -6.99
CA GLN A 14 -20.43 -2.35 -6.89
C GLN A 14 -19.26 -3.19 -7.42
N ALA A 15 -19.21 -4.48 -7.09
CA ALA A 15 -18.18 -5.40 -7.57
C ALA A 15 -18.19 -5.48 -9.10
N ALA A 16 -19.38 -5.65 -9.69
CA ALA A 16 -19.55 -5.67 -11.14
C ALA A 16 -19.19 -4.33 -11.79
N ALA A 17 -19.63 -3.20 -11.21
CA ALA A 17 -19.30 -1.86 -11.70
C ALA A 17 -17.79 -1.54 -11.63
N ALA A 18 -17.10 -2.08 -10.63
CA ALA A 18 -15.65 -1.98 -10.47
C ALA A 18 -14.87 -3.03 -11.31
N GLY A 19 -15.57 -3.90 -12.05
CA GLY A 19 -14.97 -4.86 -12.99
C GLY A 19 -14.50 -6.17 -12.34
N TYR A 20 -14.93 -6.48 -11.12
CA TYR A 20 -14.60 -7.74 -10.45
C TYR A 20 -15.58 -8.86 -10.83
N ALA A 21 -15.06 -10.08 -10.91
CA ALA A 21 -15.85 -11.26 -11.27
C ALA A 21 -16.66 -11.83 -10.09
N SER A 22 -16.38 -11.40 -8.85
CA SER A 22 -17.06 -11.85 -7.64
C SER A 22 -16.97 -10.80 -6.53
N ILE A 23 -17.90 -10.88 -5.57
CA ILE A 23 -17.89 -10.04 -4.37
C ILE A 23 -16.65 -10.32 -3.53
N GLU A 24 -16.23 -11.58 -3.42
CA GLU A 24 -15.04 -11.96 -2.66
C GLU A 24 -13.77 -11.30 -3.20
N GLN A 25 -13.59 -11.27 -4.53
CA GLN A 25 -12.45 -10.58 -5.15
C GLN A 25 -12.49 -9.07 -4.93
N TYR A 26 -13.68 -8.49 -4.98
CA TYR A 26 -13.87 -7.06 -4.70
C TYR A 26 -13.56 -6.72 -3.23
N VAL A 27 -14.07 -7.51 -2.29
CA VAL A 27 -13.79 -7.31 -0.86
C VAL A 27 -12.30 -7.50 -0.56
N GLN A 28 -11.66 -8.51 -1.17
CA GLN A 28 -10.23 -8.73 -1.01
C GLN A 28 -9.42 -7.54 -1.54
N SER A 29 -9.79 -6.97 -2.70
CA SER A 29 -9.08 -5.81 -3.24
C SER A 29 -9.27 -4.56 -2.36
N LEU A 30 -10.45 -4.38 -1.77
CA LEU A 30 -10.70 -3.29 -0.81
C LEU A 30 -9.83 -3.44 0.45
N ILE A 31 -9.68 -4.66 0.96
CA ILE A 31 -8.82 -4.95 2.11
C ILE A 31 -7.35 -4.63 1.76
N GLU A 32 -6.89 -5.04 0.58
CA GLU A 32 -5.52 -4.76 0.11
C GLU A 32 -5.28 -3.26 -0.06
N GLN A 33 -6.22 -2.53 -0.65
CA GLN A 33 -6.16 -1.08 -0.79
C GLN A 33 -6.13 -0.38 0.57
N ASP A 34 -6.92 -0.85 1.54
CA ASP A 34 -6.93 -0.29 2.89
C ASP A 34 -5.59 -0.51 3.60
N ALA A 35 -5.03 -1.72 3.48
CA ALA A 35 -3.72 -2.05 4.03
C ALA A 35 -2.60 -1.20 3.41
N GLU A 36 -2.62 -1.01 2.08
CA GLU A 36 -1.69 -0.14 1.38
C GLU A 36 -1.82 1.32 1.85
N ARG A 37 -3.06 1.84 1.95
CA ARG A 37 -3.33 3.20 2.44
C ARG A 37 -2.76 3.41 3.85
N LEU A 38 -2.97 2.45 4.75
CA LEU A 38 -2.44 2.51 6.12
C LEU A 38 -0.91 2.47 6.15
N ALA A 39 -0.28 1.65 5.31
CA ALA A 39 1.18 1.59 5.20
C ALA A 39 1.78 2.91 4.70
N ILE A 40 1.15 3.53 3.69
CA ILE A 40 1.55 4.85 3.17
C ILE A 40 1.41 5.90 4.26
N GLN A 41 0.27 5.94 4.97
CA GLN A 41 0.03 6.91 6.04
C GLN A 41 1.08 6.77 7.15
N ALA A 42 1.39 5.55 7.58
CA ALA A 42 2.43 5.30 8.58
C ALA A 42 3.81 5.79 8.12
N GLY A 43 4.13 5.64 6.83
CA GLY A 43 5.36 6.17 6.24
C GLY A 43 5.41 7.70 6.24
N LEU A 44 4.31 8.35 5.87
CA LEU A 44 4.18 9.81 5.89
C LEU A 44 4.28 10.38 7.31
N ASP A 45 3.63 9.73 8.28
CA ASP A 45 3.68 10.12 9.69
C ASP A 45 5.10 9.99 10.24
N ALA A 46 5.80 8.89 9.91
CA ALA A 46 7.20 8.71 10.29
C ALA A 46 8.11 9.79 9.69
N ALA A 47 7.91 10.13 8.40
CA ALA A 47 8.66 11.19 7.75
C ALA A 47 8.37 12.57 8.38
N GLY A 48 7.10 12.88 8.62
CA GLY A 48 6.68 14.10 9.32
C GLY A 48 7.20 14.20 10.76
N GLY A 49 7.36 13.05 11.43
CA GLY A 49 8.00 12.91 12.75
C GLY A 49 9.54 12.99 12.73
N GLY A 50 10.15 13.29 11.58
CA GLY A 50 11.61 13.45 11.45
C GLY A 50 12.38 12.13 11.32
N ARG A 51 11.71 11.01 11.07
CA ARG A 51 12.34 9.70 10.82
C ARG A 51 12.87 9.61 9.38
N THR A 52 13.65 10.60 8.99
CA THR A 52 14.29 10.74 7.67
C THR A 52 15.79 10.55 7.80
N ARG A 53 16.49 10.39 6.67
CA ARG A 53 17.95 10.34 6.60
C ARG A 53 18.45 11.13 5.40
N PRO A 54 19.70 11.63 5.41
CA PRO A 54 20.30 12.25 4.24
C PRO A 54 20.31 11.29 3.05
N PHE A 55 19.99 11.83 1.87
CA PHE A 55 19.93 11.03 0.65
C PHE A 55 21.30 10.46 0.28
N GLU A 56 22.36 11.25 0.46
CA GLU A 56 23.74 10.90 0.12
C GLU A 56 24.23 9.67 0.89
N GLU A 57 23.79 9.51 2.13
CA GLU A 57 24.11 8.32 2.93
C GLU A 57 23.38 7.08 2.41
N PHE A 58 22.09 7.20 2.12
CA PHE A 58 21.31 6.10 1.53
C PHE A 58 21.90 5.67 0.18
N ASP A 59 22.20 6.66 -0.66
CA ASP A 59 22.70 6.46 -2.02
C ASP A 59 24.06 5.75 -2.00
N ARG A 60 24.98 6.17 -1.12
CA ARG A 60 26.27 5.50 -0.91
C ARG A 60 26.11 4.05 -0.48
N GLU A 61 25.28 3.78 0.53
CA GLU A 61 25.04 2.42 1.04
C GLU A 61 24.37 1.51 0.00
N PHE A 62 23.36 2.04 -0.69
CA PHE A 62 22.64 1.33 -1.74
C PHE A 62 23.60 0.94 -2.87
N ARG A 63 24.44 1.88 -3.32
CA ARG A 63 25.44 1.59 -4.36
C ARG A 63 26.47 0.57 -3.92
N ALA A 64 27.00 0.69 -2.70
CA ALA A 64 27.95 -0.29 -2.16
C ALA A 64 27.33 -1.70 -2.09
N LYS A 65 26.07 -1.80 -1.65
CA LYS A 65 25.33 -3.07 -1.55
C LYS A 65 25.07 -3.71 -2.92
N HIS A 66 24.83 -2.90 -3.95
CA HIS A 66 24.44 -3.36 -5.28
C HIS A 66 25.58 -3.30 -6.32
N GLY A 67 26.82 -2.99 -5.91
CA GLY A 67 27.99 -2.93 -6.79
C GLY A 67 27.94 -1.81 -7.83
N LEU A 68 27.23 -0.71 -7.53
CA LEU A 68 27.10 0.43 -8.43
C LEU A 68 28.24 1.43 -8.21
N THR A 69 28.67 2.09 -9.29
CA THR A 69 29.74 3.11 -9.24
C THR A 69 29.35 4.29 -8.33
N PRO A 70 30.20 4.72 -7.38
CA PRO A 70 29.97 5.92 -6.58
C PRO A 70 29.72 7.15 -7.46
N ARG A 71 28.88 8.08 -6.98
CA ARG A 71 28.73 9.41 -7.59
C ARG A 71 29.66 10.39 -6.89
N ASP A 72 30.30 11.25 -7.68
CA ASP A 72 31.19 12.33 -7.22
C ASP A 72 30.42 13.48 -6.56
#